data_AF-A0A8B8DVM3-F1
#
_entry.id   AF-A0A8B8DVM3-F1
#
_cell.length_a   1.000
_cell.length_b   1.000
_cell.length_c   1.000
_cell.angle_alpha   90.00
_cell.angle_beta   90.00
_cell.angle_gamma   90.00
#
_symmetry.space_group_name_H-M   'P 1'
#
loop_
_entity.id
_entity.type
_entity.pdbx_description
1 polymer ?
#
loop_
_entity_poly.entity_id
_entity_poly.type
_entity_poly.pdbx_seq_one_letter_code
_entity_poly.pdbx_strand_id
1 'polypeptide(L)'
;MIEVSGYLPRGSVYLAGETVKCIVTIKNLSKQPTNNVDCLAWASVQINCQCSVSDTRINLPYTRKLSSEEISPSSSDTSFVPNRGEQGMTVLSTKPRILFCDLKLHPGESKSFAFEDVIPSDAPPSYRGQAIKYSYKLIIGAQMLEHPTKLLRLPFRVLVLHGMNDVSVYMDGEEVQPSNPFLKQNQHENNLLDIAMQVLATITARKAPHFYNITNAKGKVAKFILFKQAYKLGEDIVGVFDFSEGTVPCVQFSVTLQSEEQIAEECRRKVGHGSSYTSYVKHQDMCLHTEKTHINVPIPLSATPGFMTEIVCLRWRLHFEFVTSCDPITEQGRPDKPSDSAEWFGPANLNVETMIWDLPIKIYPTNPLHACSTTQLKTNASITL
;
A
#
# COMPACT_ATOMS: atom_id res chain seq x y z
N MET A 1 28.49 20.54 -19.88
CA MET A 1 27.07 20.28 -19.54
C MET A 1 27.02 18.97 -18.80
N ILE A 2 26.56 18.96 -17.55
CA ILE A 2 26.65 17.80 -16.67
C ILE A 2 25.26 17.19 -16.48
N GLU A 3 25.15 15.88 -16.69
CA GLU A 3 23.96 15.10 -16.36
C GLU A 3 24.19 14.38 -15.03
N VAL A 4 23.24 14.54 -14.10
CA VAL A 4 23.16 13.75 -12.87
C VAL A 4 22.01 12.78 -13.03
N SER A 5 22.30 11.49 -12.90
CA SER A 5 21.31 10.42 -12.97
C SER A 5 21.35 9.60 -11.68
N GLY A 6 20.19 9.11 -11.26
CA GLY A 6 20.06 8.24 -10.10
C GLY A 6 19.24 7.01 -10.45
N TYR A 7 19.63 5.87 -9.89
CA TYR A 7 19.03 4.58 -10.16
C TYR A 7 18.87 3.74 -8.88
N LEU A 8 17.71 3.10 -8.71
CA LEU A 8 17.42 2.17 -7.63
C LEU A 8 17.52 0.71 -8.14
N PRO A 9 18.63 -0.01 -7.90
CA PRO A 9 18.88 -1.34 -8.47
C PRO A 9 17.86 -2.40 -8.06
N ARG A 10 17.37 -2.35 -6.82
CA ARG A 10 16.44 -3.35 -6.29
C ARG A 10 15.00 -3.14 -6.78
N GLY A 11 14.63 -1.91 -7.13
CA GLY A 11 13.26 -1.52 -7.44
C GLY A 11 12.82 -0.28 -6.67
N SER A 12 11.54 0.07 -6.80
CA SER A 12 10.95 1.27 -6.20
C SER A 12 10.00 0.96 -5.03
N VAL A 13 10.03 -0.26 -4.48
CA VAL A 13 9.24 -0.64 -3.30
C VAL A 13 10.15 -1.25 -2.24
N TYR A 14 9.97 -0.82 -0.99
CA TYR A 14 10.77 -1.22 0.17
C TYR A 14 9.88 -1.45 1.38
N LEU A 15 10.37 -2.23 2.34
CA LEU A 15 9.78 -2.36 3.66
C LEU A 15 10.38 -1.30 4.62
N ALA A 16 9.61 -0.81 5.59
CA ALA A 16 10.18 -0.05 6.69
C ALA A 16 11.20 -0.92 7.47
N GLY A 17 12.35 -0.34 7.83
CA GLY A 17 13.50 -1.06 8.38
C GLY A 17 14.49 -1.60 7.31
N GLU A 18 14.14 -1.56 6.03
CA GLU A 18 15.01 -2.05 4.95
C GLU A 18 16.00 -0.99 4.46
N THR A 19 17.17 -1.43 3.99
CA THR A 19 18.20 -0.57 3.39
C THR A 19 17.85 -0.22 1.94
N VAL A 20 17.74 1.07 1.65
CA VAL A 20 17.60 1.60 0.29
C VAL A 20 18.99 1.83 -0.29
N LYS A 21 19.29 1.16 -1.40
CA LYS A 21 20.51 1.37 -2.19
C LYS A 21 20.19 2.20 -3.42
N CYS A 22 21.01 3.19 -3.71
CA CYS A 22 20.90 4.02 -4.92
C CYS A 22 22.28 4.22 -5.54
N ILE A 23 22.35 4.15 -6.86
CA ILE A 23 23.55 4.47 -7.63
C ILE A 23 23.31 5.83 -8.29
N VAL A 24 24.19 6.79 -8.00
CA VAL A 24 24.16 8.13 -8.59
C VAL A 24 25.31 8.24 -9.57
N THR A 25 24.99 8.42 -10.85
CA THR A 25 25.97 8.56 -11.94
C THR A 25 25.97 9.98 -12.47
N ILE A 26 27.14 10.58 -12.51
CA ILE A 26 27.36 11.95 -12.97
C ILE A 26 28.22 11.87 -14.22
N LYS A 27 27.74 12.47 -15.30
CA LYS A 27 28.35 12.38 -16.62
C LYS A 27 28.52 13.75 -17.24
N ASN A 28 29.70 14.04 -17.74
CA ASN A 28 29.92 15.21 -18.59
C ASN A 28 29.49 14.87 -20.04
N LEU A 29 28.47 15.57 -20.54
CA LEU A 29 27.93 15.38 -21.90
C LEU A 29 28.71 16.14 -22.99
N SER A 30 29.68 16.98 -22.61
CA SER A 30 30.52 17.70 -23.57
C SER A 30 31.33 16.72 -24.42
N LYS A 31 31.24 16.84 -25.74
CA LYS A 31 31.95 16.01 -26.73
C LYS A 31 33.14 16.72 -27.39
N GLN A 32 33.26 18.04 -27.23
CA GLN A 32 34.40 18.80 -27.74
C GLN A 32 35.54 18.75 -26.72
N PRO A 33 36.80 18.59 -27.15
CA PRO A 33 37.96 18.67 -26.28
C PRO A 33 38.26 20.14 -25.96
N THR A 34 37.34 20.79 -25.25
CA THR A 34 37.67 22.03 -24.55
C THR A 34 38.45 21.63 -23.30
N ASN A 35 39.57 22.28 -23.03
CA ASN A 35 40.34 22.08 -21.78
C ASN A 35 39.57 22.53 -20.52
N ASN A 36 38.30 22.92 -20.66
CA ASN A 36 37.45 23.32 -19.55
C ASN A 36 36.93 22.06 -18.85
N VAL A 37 37.47 21.84 -17.65
CA VAL A 37 36.97 20.87 -16.69
C VAL A 37 35.72 21.46 -16.04
N ASP A 38 34.58 20.80 -16.22
CA ASP A 38 33.37 21.18 -15.47
C ASP A 38 33.55 20.73 -14.00
N CYS A 39 33.30 21.65 -13.06
CA CYS A 39 33.48 21.43 -11.63
C CYS A 39 32.12 21.44 -10.90
N LEU A 40 31.80 20.34 -10.22
CA LEU A 40 30.69 20.28 -9.27
C LEU A 40 31.22 20.55 -7.87
N ALA A 41 30.62 21.52 -7.17
CA ALA A 41 31.02 21.87 -5.82
C ALA A 41 30.69 20.74 -4.82
N TRP A 42 29.49 20.17 -4.92
CA TRP A 42 29.07 19.06 -4.07
C TRP A 42 27.85 18.32 -4.65
N ALA A 43 27.65 17.10 -4.18
CA ALA A 43 26.35 16.44 -4.26
C ALA A 43 26.03 15.70 -2.96
N SER A 44 24.76 15.70 -2.57
CA SER A 44 24.25 15.02 -1.39
C SER A 44 22.96 14.28 -1.68
N VAL A 45 22.72 13.21 -0.92
CA VAL A 45 21.54 12.36 -1.07
C VAL A 45 20.85 12.18 0.28
N GLN A 46 19.53 12.16 0.25
CA GLN A 46 18.71 12.03 1.46
C GLN A 46 17.36 11.38 1.15
N ILE A 47 16.88 10.56 2.08
CA ILE A 47 15.51 10.02 2.07
C ILE A 47 14.58 10.99 2.79
N ASN A 48 13.45 11.29 2.15
CA ASN A 48 12.45 12.22 2.65
C ASN A 48 11.02 11.66 2.50
N CYS A 49 10.19 11.81 3.54
CA CYS A 49 8.77 11.52 3.50
C CYS A 49 7.95 12.78 3.77
N GLN A 50 7.09 13.10 2.83
CA GLN A 50 6.19 14.24 2.92
C GLN A 50 4.75 13.78 3.16
N CYS A 51 4.09 14.46 4.09
CA CYS A 51 2.71 14.28 4.46
C CYS A 51 1.90 15.49 4.01
N SER A 52 1.11 15.32 2.96
CA SER A 52 0.12 16.30 2.56
C SER A 52 -1.21 15.96 3.23
N VAL A 53 -1.82 16.91 3.92
CA VAL A 53 -3.12 16.75 4.58
C VAL A 53 -4.20 17.53 3.83
N SER A 54 -5.42 17.01 3.83
CA SER A 54 -6.57 17.72 3.30
C SER A 54 -7.08 18.73 4.32
N ASP A 55 -6.95 20.02 4.00
CA ASP A 55 -7.38 21.10 4.88
C ASP A 55 -8.88 21.00 5.23
N THR A 56 -9.71 20.45 4.36
CA THR A 56 -11.17 20.37 4.60
C THR A 56 -11.55 19.32 5.64
N ARG A 57 -10.72 18.29 5.84
CA ARG A 57 -11.03 17.14 6.71
C ARG A 57 -10.19 17.13 7.99
N ILE A 58 -8.94 17.56 7.91
CA ILE A 58 -7.97 17.49 9.01
C ILE A 58 -7.71 18.88 9.57
N ASN A 59 -7.67 19.00 10.89
CA ASN A 59 -7.15 20.14 11.61
C ASN A 59 -5.96 19.69 12.48
N LEU A 60 -4.73 19.89 11.99
CA LEU A 60 -3.54 19.52 12.74
C LEU A 60 -3.29 20.51 13.91
N PRO A 61 -2.83 20.01 15.08
CA PRO A 61 -2.40 20.88 16.16
C PRO A 61 -1.26 21.80 15.69
N TYR A 62 -1.29 23.06 16.17
CA TYR A 62 -0.44 24.16 15.71
C TYR A 62 1.07 23.82 15.73
N THR A 63 1.52 23.03 16.70
CA THR A 63 2.93 22.59 16.84
C THR A 63 3.45 21.77 15.65
N ARG A 64 2.61 20.97 14.98
CA ARG A 64 3.00 20.21 13.77
C ARG A 64 2.96 21.06 12.49
N LYS A 65 2.31 22.23 12.52
CA LYS A 65 2.37 23.18 11.40
C LYS A 65 3.73 23.91 11.39
N LEU A 66 4.28 24.23 12.55
CA LEU A 66 5.59 24.90 12.69
C LEU A 66 6.77 24.08 12.14
N SER A 67 6.77 22.75 12.32
CA SER A 67 7.78 21.89 11.68
C SER A 67 7.72 21.87 10.15
N SER A 68 6.67 22.45 9.55
CA SER A 68 6.52 22.64 8.10
C SER A 68 7.15 23.94 7.60
N GLU A 69 7.35 24.95 8.45
CA GLU A 69 7.91 26.27 8.09
C GLU A 69 9.38 26.46 8.51
N GLU A 70 9.83 25.77 9.57
CA GLU A 70 11.16 25.98 10.19
C GLU A 70 12.37 25.42 9.41
N ILE A 71 12.21 24.84 8.21
CA ILE A 71 13.33 24.52 7.30
C ILE A 71 13.23 25.34 6.01
N SER A 72 12.87 26.61 6.14
CA SER A 72 13.27 27.63 5.18
C SER A 72 14.54 28.29 5.71
N PRO A 73 15.74 27.69 5.53
CA PRO A 73 16.95 28.47 5.71
C PRO A 73 16.89 29.61 4.70
N SER A 74 16.86 30.82 5.24
CA SER A 74 17.25 32.07 4.58
C SER A 74 17.89 31.88 3.19
N SER A 75 17.15 32.23 2.14
CA SER A 75 17.62 32.90 0.91
C SER A 75 18.95 32.49 0.26
N SER A 76 19.38 31.23 0.36
CA SER A 76 20.59 30.75 -0.29
C SER A 76 20.26 29.67 -1.32
N ASP A 77 20.32 30.05 -2.60
CA ASP A 77 20.07 29.16 -3.74
C ASP A 77 21.05 27.97 -3.82
N THR A 78 22.16 28.06 -3.08
CA THR A 78 23.27 27.11 -3.05
C THR A 78 23.18 26.09 -1.91
N SER A 79 22.19 26.20 -1.01
CA SER A 79 21.99 25.25 0.08
C SER A 79 21.20 24.00 -0.33
N PHE A 80 21.53 22.85 0.25
CA PHE A 80 20.75 21.62 0.07
C PHE A 80 19.45 21.67 0.88
N VAL A 81 18.36 22.05 0.23
CA VAL A 81 17.02 22.07 0.83
C VAL A 81 16.16 20.98 0.19
N PRO A 82 16.06 19.77 0.78
CA PRO A 82 15.34 18.64 0.18
C PRO A 82 13.86 18.94 -0.07
N ASN A 83 13.24 19.76 0.77
CA ASN A 83 11.82 20.11 0.69
C ASN A 83 11.50 21.24 -0.28
N ARG A 84 12.48 21.81 -0.99
CA ARG A 84 12.29 23.00 -1.83
C ARG A 84 11.24 22.75 -2.91
N GLY A 85 10.11 23.46 -2.85
CA GLY A 85 9.02 23.37 -3.82
C GLY A 85 8.05 22.20 -3.61
N GLU A 86 8.08 21.56 -2.45
CA GLU A 86 7.13 20.49 -2.10
C GLU A 86 6.05 21.00 -1.15
N GLN A 87 4.87 20.37 -1.19
CA GLN A 87 3.73 20.75 -0.37
C GLN A 87 3.48 19.74 0.76
N GLY A 88 3.21 20.27 1.95
CA GLY A 88 2.88 19.50 3.14
C GLY A 88 4.02 19.43 4.16
N MET A 89 3.78 18.67 5.21
CA MET A 89 4.69 18.51 6.35
C MET A 89 5.75 17.46 6.05
N THR A 90 6.99 17.70 6.49
CA THR A 90 8.03 16.66 6.46
C THR A 90 7.88 15.77 7.69
N VAL A 91 7.55 14.50 7.47
CA VAL A 91 7.36 13.52 8.55
C VAL A 91 8.62 12.71 8.82
N LEU A 92 9.41 12.45 7.78
CA LEU A 92 10.70 11.79 7.91
C LEU A 92 11.72 12.50 7.04
N SER A 93 12.89 12.77 7.62
CA SER A 93 14.03 13.36 6.93
C SER A 93 15.30 12.74 7.49
N THR A 94 15.93 11.86 6.71
CA THR A 94 17.19 11.18 7.12
C THR A 94 18.36 12.17 7.14
N LYS A 95 19.51 11.81 7.73
CA LYS A 95 20.68 12.70 7.68
C LYS A 95 21.22 12.78 6.24
N PRO A 96 21.43 13.98 5.66
CA PRO A 96 22.02 14.11 4.33
C PRO A 96 23.39 13.42 4.27
N ARG A 97 23.61 12.57 3.26
CA ARG A 97 24.93 11.98 2.98
C ARG A 97 25.57 12.67 1.80
N ILE A 98 26.78 13.19 2.00
CA ILE A 98 27.58 13.82 0.96
C ILE A 98 28.22 12.71 0.11
N LEU A 99 28.04 12.76 -1.21
CA LEU A 99 28.66 11.81 -2.15
C LEU A 99 30.09 12.21 -2.48
N PHE A 100 30.32 13.50 -2.68
CA PHE A 100 31.64 14.09 -2.95
C PHE A 100 31.59 15.60 -2.68
N CYS A 101 32.78 16.17 -2.56
CA CYS A 101 33.04 17.60 -2.64
C CYS A 101 34.05 17.83 -3.78
N ASP A 102 33.90 18.92 -4.53
CA ASP A 102 34.81 19.37 -5.60
C ASP A 102 35.13 18.30 -6.65
N LEU A 103 34.10 17.79 -7.32
CA LEU A 103 34.27 16.82 -8.39
C LEU A 103 34.57 17.49 -9.72
N LYS A 104 35.73 17.17 -10.27
CA LYS A 104 36.19 17.55 -11.60
C LYS A 104 35.94 16.41 -12.59
N LEU A 105 35.31 16.73 -13.72
CA LEU A 105 35.02 15.78 -14.81
C LEU A 105 35.48 16.32 -16.16
N HIS A 106 36.29 15.52 -16.86
CA HIS A 106 36.67 15.80 -18.24
C HIS A 106 35.50 15.57 -19.21
N PRO A 107 35.54 16.16 -20.43
CA PRO A 107 34.54 15.92 -21.46
C PRO A 107 34.37 14.40 -21.74
N GLY A 108 33.15 13.89 -21.62
CA GLY A 108 32.83 12.47 -21.79
C GLY A 108 33.09 11.56 -20.57
N GLU A 109 33.71 12.07 -19.51
CA GLU A 109 33.95 11.31 -18.28
C GLU A 109 32.65 11.11 -17.49
N SER A 110 32.51 9.95 -16.84
CA SER A 110 31.43 9.67 -15.91
C SER A 110 31.95 9.02 -14.63
N LYS A 111 31.43 9.46 -13.48
CA LYS A 111 31.70 8.85 -12.17
C LYS A 111 30.39 8.41 -11.53
N SER A 112 30.42 7.24 -10.88
CA SER A 112 29.27 6.68 -10.19
C SER A 112 29.56 6.51 -8.70
N PHE A 113 28.59 6.87 -7.87
CA PHE A 113 28.66 6.81 -6.41
C PHE A 113 27.51 5.95 -5.88
N ALA A 114 27.80 5.08 -4.92
CA ALA A 114 26.78 4.28 -4.25
C ALA A 114 26.35 4.95 -2.95
N PHE A 115 25.03 5.05 -2.76
CA PHE A 115 24.37 5.52 -1.54
C PHE A 115 23.60 4.35 -0.93
N GLU A 116 23.74 4.16 0.37
CA GLU A 116 22.95 3.20 1.15
C GLU A 116 22.48 3.85 2.44
N ASP A 117 21.18 3.77 2.73
CA ASP A 117 20.62 4.25 3.99
C ASP A 117 19.38 3.44 4.38
N VAL A 118 19.08 3.38 5.68
CA VAL A 118 18.01 2.54 6.21
C VAL A 118 16.74 3.36 6.41
N ILE A 119 15.60 2.86 5.94
CA ILE A 119 14.30 3.44 6.28
C ILE A 119 14.00 3.10 7.73
N PRO A 120 13.72 4.06 8.62
CA PRO A 120 13.37 3.74 10.00
C PRO A 120 12.16 2.79 10.10
N SER A 121 12.18 1.88 11.06
CA SER A 121 11.12 0.89 11.24
C SER A 121 9.78 1.49 11.70
N ASP A 122 9.82 2.65 12.33
CA ASP A 122 8.68 3.46 12.77
C ASP A 122 8.14 4.40 11.68
N ALA A 123 8.76 4.41 10.50
CA ALA A 123 8.36 5.28 9.40
C ALA A 123 6.94 4.91 8.89
N PRO A 124 6.10 5.90 8.54
CA PRO A 124 4.75 5.65 8.01
C PRO A 124 4.80 4.97 6.64
N PRO A 125 3.77 4.23 6.20
CA PRO A 125 3.76 3.67 4.86
C PRO A 125 3.54 4.74 3.80
N SER A 126 3.89 4.43 2.55
CA SER A 126 3.44 5.21 1.41
C SER A 126 1.96 4.98 1.17
N TYR A 127 1.17 6.04 1.24
CA TYR A 127 -0.29 5.98 1.17
C TYR A 127 -0.86 7.24 0.50
N ARG A 128 -1.95 7.07 -0.26
CA ARG A 128 -2.71 8.17 -0.86
C ARG A 128 -4.20 7.92 -0.57
N GLY A 129 -4.70 8.54 0.49
CA GLY A 129 -6.10 8.51 0.89
C GLY A 129 -6.86 9.77 0.50
N GLN A 130 -8.03 9.96 1.11
CA GLN A 130 -8.86 11.14 0.91
C GLN A 130 -8.45 12.27 1.86
N ALA A 131 -8.05 11.91 3.08
CA ALA A 131 -7.65 12.87 4.12
C ALA A 131 -6.15 13.14 4.12
N ILE A 132 -5.32 12.13 3.83
CA ILE A 132 -3.86 12.25 3.93
C ILE A 132 -3.13 11.55 2.78
N LYS A 133 -1.93 12.04 2.48
CA LYS A 133 -0.99 11.43 1.54
C LYS A 133 0.42 11.42 2.10
N TYR A 134 1.01 10.24 2.23
CA TYR A 134 2.41 10.02 2.56
C TYR A 134 3.20 9.66 1.29
N SER A 135 4.17 10.49 0.93
CA SER A 135 4.96 10.37 -0.29
C SER A 135 6.44 10.30 0.03
N TYR A 136 7.08 9.20 -0.36
CA TYR A 136 8.52 8.99 -0.18
C TYR A 136 9.29 9.34 -1.44
N LYS A 137 10.39 10.07 -1.27
CA LYS A 137 11.30 10.46 -2.34
C LYS A 137 12.73 10.36 -1.83
N LEU A 138 13.60 9.77 -2.64
CA LEU A 138 15.04 9.91 -2.49
C LEU A 138 15.46 11.16 -3.27
N ILE A 139 16.10 12.09 -2.58
CA ILE A 139 16.41 13.42 -3.11
C ILE A 139 17.91 13.54 -3.24
N ILE A 140 18.36 13.74 -4.47
CA ILE A 140 19.76 13.95 -4.83
C ILE A 140 19.90 15.44 -5.17
N GLY A 141 20.60 16.18 -4.33
CA GLY A 141 20.98 17.56 -4.60
C GLY A 141 22.37 17.61 -5.19
N ALA A 142 22.56 18.42 -6.23
CA ALA A 142 23.87 18.69 -6.80
C ALA A 142 23.99 20.17 -7.15
N GLN A 143 25.20 20.70 -6.98
CA GLN A 143 25.52 22.08 -7.30
C GLN A 143 26.74 22.15 -8.21
N MET A 144 26.61 22.86 -9.34
CA MET A 144 27.74 23.32 -10.14
C MET A 144 28.33 24.61 -9.55
N LEU A 145 29.64 24.81 -9.71
CA LEU A 145 30.29 26.04 -9.26
C LEU A 145 29.58 27.27 -9.86
N GLU A 146 29.28 28.28 -9.03
CA GLU A 146 28.57 29.52 -9.42
C GLU A 146 27.12 29.35 -9.94
N HIS A 147 26.55 28.15 -9.82
CA HIS A 147 25.17 27.87 -10.25
C HIS A 147 24.26 27.54 -9.04
N PRO A 148 22.94 27.74 -9.16
CA PRO A 148 21.99 27.32 -8.14
C PRO A 148 21.93 25.79 -8.02
N THR A 149 21.57 25.31 -6.83
CA THR A 149 21.37 23.89 -6.57
C THR A 149 20.19 23.35 -7.36
N LYS A 150 20.37 22.19 -8.00
CA LYS A 150 19.27 21.43 -8.60
C LYS A 150 19.03 20.14 -7.83
N LEU A 151 17.77 19.71 -7.81
CA LEU A 151 17.29 18.56 -7.05
C LEU A 151 16.69 17.51 -8.00
N LEU A 152 17.27 16.32 -8.02
CA LEU A 152 16.71 15.13 -8.64
C LEU A 152 15.90 14.36 -7.59
N ARG A 153 14.69 13.93 -7.95
CA ARG A 153 13.76 13.23 -7.05
C ARG A 153 13.43 11.86 -7.61
N LEU A 154 13.72 10.82 -6.84
CA LEU A 154 13.37 9.44 -7.16
C LEU A 154 12.26 8.96 -6.22
N PRO A 155 10.99 8.90 -6.68
CA PRO A 155 9.91 8.42 -5.85
C PRO A 155 10.01 6.92 -5.63
N PHE A 156 9.73 6.48 -4.41
CA PHE A 156 9.62 5.07 -4.07
C PHE A 156 8.48 4.86 -3.09
N ARG A 157 8.10 3.60 -2.88
CA ARG A 157 6.98 3.18 -2.04
C ARG A 157 7.50 2.41 -0.84
N VAL A 158 7.00 2.75 0.33
CA VAL A 158 7.29 2.10 1.60
C VAL A 158 6.08 1.31 2.07
N LEU A 159 6.29 0.04 2.40
CA LEU A 159 5.32 -0.86 3.03
C LEU A 159 5.68 -1.00 4.52
N VAL A 160 4.67 -1.12 5.38
CA VAL A 160 4.88 -1.25 6.83
C VAL A 160 4.19 -2.52 7.33
N LEU A 161 4.85 -3.19 8.26
CA LEU A 161 4.28 -4.29 9.04
C LEU A 161 3.70 -3.73 10.33
N HIS A 162 2.39 -3.51 10.34
CA HIS A 162 1.71 -2.99 11.52
C HIS A 162 1.08 -4.13 12.35
N GLY A 163 1.17 -4.03 13.68
CA GLY A 163 0.55 -4.97 14.62
C GLY A 163 1.32 -6.28 14.84
N MET A 164 2.62 -6.31 14.54
CA MET A 164 3.52 -7.45 14.75
C MET A 164 4.69 -7.08 15.67
N ASN A 165 4.40 -6.51 16.84
CA ASN A 165 5.44 -6.02 17.76
C ASN A 165 6.29 -7.11 18.42
N ASP A 166 5.91 -8.39 18.30
CA ASP A 166 6.71 -9.51 18.77
C ASP A 166 6.82 -10.58 17.68
N VAL A 167 7.80 -10.38 16.79
CA VAL A 167 8.26 -11.38 15.82
C VAL A 167 8.71 -12.67 16.55
N SER A 168 9.24 -12.52 17.77
CA SER A 168 9.69 -13.58 18.68
C SER A 168 8.62 -14.65 18.92
N VAL A 169 7.36 -14.26 19.11
CA VAL A 169 6.22 -15.17 19.40
C VAL A 169 5.89 -16.09 18.22
N TYR A 170 6.25 -15.69 17.00
CA TYR A 170 6.04 -16.52 15.79
C TYR A 170 7.22 -17.42 15.48
N MET A 171 8.37 -17.19 16.12
CA MET A 171 9.59 -18.00 16.00
C MET A 171 9.65 -19.11 17.07
N ASP A 172 8.78 -19.07 18.08
CA ASP A 172 8.73 -20.03 19.20
C ASP A 172 7.99 -21.35 18.85
N GLY A 173 7.71 -21.57 17.56
CA GLY A 173 7.41 -22.90 17.06
C GLY A 173 8.73 -23.61 16.77
N GLU A 174 9.11 -24.59 17.58
CA GLU A 174 10.22 -25.51 17.32
C GLU A 174 10.05 -26.21 15.95
N GLU A 175 10.42 -25.55 14.86
CA GLU A 175 10.86 -26.24 13.66
C GLU A 175 12.33 -26.57 13.88
N VAL A 176 12.58 -27.78 14.39
CA VAL A 176 13.89 -28.43 14.29
C VAL A 176 14.21 -28.52 12.79
N GLN A 177 14.85 -27.49 12.24
CA GLN A 177 15.43 -27.59 10.92
C GLN A 177 16.42 -28.75 10.97
N PRO A 178 16.38 -29.72 10.04
CA PRO A 178 17.38 -30.77 9.98
C PRO A 178 18.73 -30.08 9.76
N SER A 179 19.50 -29.95 10.83
CA SER A 179 20.80 -29.31 10.83
C SER A 179 21.75 -30.22 10.07
N ASN A 180 21.83 -30.00 8.77
CA ASN A 180 22.73 -30.75 7.90
C ASN A 180 24.18 -30.44 8.33
N PRO A 181 24.91 -31.42 8.89
CA PRO A 181 26.24 -31.20 9.45
C PRO A 181 27.31 -30.89 8.39
N PHE A 182 26.97 -30.99 7.10
CA PHE A 182 27.86 -30.69 5.98
C PHE A 182 27.63 -29.30 5.35
N LEU A 183 26.52 -28.64 5.68
CA LEU A 183 26.27 -27.26 5.27
C LEU A 183 26.78 -26.34 6.37
N LYS A 184 27.82 -25.56 6.08
CA LYS A 184 28.15 -24.42 6.93
C LYS A 184 26.90 -23.53 6.95
N GLN A 185 26.28 -23.38 8.12
CA GLN A 185 25.33 -22.29 8.34
C GLN A 185 26.12 -21.00 8.16
N ASN A 186 26.13 -20.47 6.94
CA ASN A 186 26.34 -19.06 6.77
C ASN A 186 25.18 -18.45 7.55
N GLN A 187 25.48 -17.95 8.75
CA GLN A 187 24.70 -16.89 9.37
C GLN A 187 24.80 -15.70 8.41
N HIS A 188 24.12 -15.77 7.25
CA HIS A 188 23.69 -14.56 6.63
C HIS A 188 22.83 -13.91 7.70
N GLU A 189 23.28 -12.75 8.17
CA GLU A 189 22.45 -11.84 8.97
C GLU A 189 21.04 -11.96 8.41
N ASN A 190 20.14 -12.62 9.17
CA ASN A 190 18.81 -12.95 8.66
C ASN A 190 18.20 -11.62 8.23
N ASN A 191 18.09 -11.43 6.91
CA ASN A 191 17.72 -10.15 6.36
C ASN A 191 16.35 -9.82 6.95
N LEU A 192 16.16 -8.61 7.47
CA LEU A 192 14.91 -8.21 8.14
C LEU A 192 13.67 -8.58 7.30
N LEU A 193 13.82 -8.48 5.98
CA LEU A 193 12.85 -8.89 4.99
C LEU A 193 12.48 -10.37 5.08
N ASP A 194 13.45 -11.28 5.21
CA ASP A 194 13.22 -12.72 5.25
C ASP A 194 12.45 -13.12 6.50
N ILE A 195 12.83 -12.55 7.65
CA ILE A 195 12.12 -12.72 8.92
C ILE A 195 10.67 -12.23 8.79
N ALA A 196 10.50 -11.01 8.27
CA ALA A 196 9.18 -10.43 8.00
C ALA A 196 8.32 -11.32 7.09
N MET A 197 8.90 -11.86 6.01
CA MET A 197 8.19 -12.71 5.07
C MET A 197 7.81 -14.06 5.68
N GLN A 198 8.67 -14.64 6.53
CA GLN A 198 8.37 -15.87 7.26
C GLN A 198 7.19 -15.65 8.22
N VAL A 199 7.23 -14.59 9.04
CA VAL A 199 6.12 -14.27 9.97
C VAL A 199 4.81 -14.06 9.20
N LEU A 200 4.85 -13.30 8.10
CA LEU A 200 3.69 -13.09 7.24
C LEU A 200 3.15 -14.41 6.69
N ALA A 201 4.02 -15.31 6.22
CA ALA A 201 3.61 -16.61 5.72
C ALA A 201 2.89 -17.43 6.80
N THR A 202 3.44 -17.47 8.02
CA THR A 202 2.84 -18.18 9.16
C THR A 202 1.46 -17.64 9.52
N ILE A 203 1.30 -16.31 9.56
CA ILE A 203 0.02 -15.67 9.95
C ILE A 203 -1.05 -15.89 8.87
N THR A 204 -0.69 -15.74 7.59
CA THR A 204 -1.67 -15.83 6.49
C THR A 204 -1.92 -17.26 6.00
N ALA A 205 -1.11 -18.24 6.44
CA ALA A 205 -1.32 -19.65 6.16
C ALA A 205 -2.40 -20.29 7.04
N ARG A 206 -2.70 -19.72 8.21
CA ARG A 206 -3.73 -20.24 9.12
C ARG A 206 -5.11 -20.18 8.45
N LYS A 207 -5.64 -21.34 8.10
CA LYS A 207 -7.00 -21.50 7.56
C LYS A 207 -7.90 -22.05 8.66
N ALA A 208 -8.91 -21.28 9.03
CA ALA A 208 -9.97 -21.69 9.94
C ALA A 208 -11.30 -21.19 9.37
N PRO A 209 -12.27 -22.08 9.09
CA PRO A 209 -13.56 -21.66 8.57
C PRO A 209 -14.32 -20.88 9.64
N HIS A 210 -14.66 -19.63 9.33
CA HIS A 210 -15.51 -18.77 10.13
C HIS A 210 -16.91 -18.76 9.52
N PHE A 211 -17.91 -19.07 10.33
CA PHE A 211 -19.30 -19.14 9.91
C PHE A 211 -20.07 -17.92 10.42
N TYR A 212 -20.73 -17.22 9.50
CA TYR A 212 -21.54 -16.04 9.82
C TYR A 212 -22.96 -16.29 9.36
N ASN A 213 -23.91 -16.23 10.29
CA ASN A 213 -25.33 -16.31 9.98
C ASN A 213 -25.85 -14.91 9.67
N ILE A 214 -26.32 -14.69 8.45
CA ILE A 214 -26.84 -13.41 7.98
C ILE A 214 -28.36 -13.47 8.05
N THR A 215 -28.95 -12.56 8.83
CA THR A 215 -30.38 -12.52 9.11
C THR A 215 -30.93 -11.11 8.86
N ASN A 216 -32.14 -11.03 8.30
CA ASN A 216 -32.95 -9.82 8.21
C ASN A 216 -34.10 -9.90 9.24
N ALA A 217 -34.87 -8.83 9.41
CA ALA A 217 -36.07 -8.77 10.25
C ALA A 217 -37.10 -9.89 9.93
N LYS A 218 -37.13 -10.36 8.68
CA LYS A 218 -38.02 -11.45 8.21
C LYS A 218 -37.46 -12.86 8.44
N GLY A 219 -36.20 -13.00 8.84
CA GLY A 219 -35.58 -14.30 9.11
C GLY A 219 -34.19 -14.45 8.52
N LYS A 220 -33.75 -15.70 8.32
CA LYS A 220 -32.40 -16.03 7.85
C LYS A 220 -32.28 -15.85 6.34
N VAL A 221 -31.26 -15.14 5.89
CA VAL A 221 -30.99 -14.90 4.47
C VAL A 221 -29.99 -15.92 3.96
N ALA A 222 -28.82 -15.99 4.58
CA ALA A 222 -27.74 -16.87 4.15
C ALA A 222 -26.78 -17.18 5.29
N LYS A 223 -25.96 -18.21 5.10
CA LYS A 223 -24.78 -18.48 5.91
C LYS A 223 -23.54 -18.21 5.07
N PHE A 224 -22.68 -17.31 5.53
CA PHE A 224 -21.41 -17.01 4.88
C PHE A 224 -20.26 -17.73 5.56
N ILE A 225 -19.35 -18.30 4.77
CA ILE A 225 -18.20 -19.06 5.24
C ILE A 225 -16.95 -18.40 4.69
N LEU A 226 -16.07 -17.95 5.59
CA LEU A 226 -14.78 -17.37 5.23
C LEU A 226 -13.64 -18.22 5.82
N PHE A 227 -12.71 -18.66 4.98
CA PHE A 227 -11.67 -19.63 5.40
C PHE A 227 -10.46 -18.99 6.11
N LYS A 228 -10.31 -17.67 6.04
CA LYS A 228 -9.29 -16.91 6.78
C LYS A 228 -9.70 -15.45 6.91
N GLN A 229 -9.20 -14.74 7.92
CA GLN A 229 -9.46 -13.31 8.12
C GLN A 229 -8.23 -12.43 7.89
N ALA A 230 -7.07 -13.06 7.67
CA ALA A 230 -5.78 -12.42 7.43
C ALA A 230 -5.29 -12.76 6.02
N TYR A 231 -5.03 -11.72 5.23
CA TYR A 231 -4.64 -11.83 3.83
C TYR A 231 -3.39 -10.99 3.55
N LYS A 232 -2.65 -11.33 2.50
CA LYS A 232 -1.57 -10.49 1.95
C LYS A 232 -2.05 -9.76 0.70
N LEU A 233 -1.39 -8.66 0.37
CA LEU A 233 -1.56 -8.03 -0.95
C LEU A 233 -1.28 -9.05 -2.07
N GLY A 234 -2.15 -9.07 -3.09
CA GLY A 234 -2.08 -10.01 -4.20
C GLY A 234 -2.74 -11.36 -3.97
N GLU A 235 -3.32 -11.61 -2.79
CA GLU A 235 -4.13 -12.80 -2.55
C GLU A 235 -5.59 -12.60 -2.93
N ASP A 236 -6.27 -13.71 -3.16
CA ASP A 236 -7.70 -13.78 -3.44
C ASP A 236 -8.50 -14.10 -2.17
N ILE A 237 -9.55 -13.32 -1.93
CA ILE A 237 -10.50 -13.58 -0.84
C ILE A 237 -11.59 -14.50 -1.39
N VAL A 238 -11.52 -15.77 -0.98
CA VAL A 238 -12.52 -16.78 -1.32
C VAL A 238 -13.43 -17.05 -0.12
N GLY A 239 -14.73 -16.98 -0.36
CA GLY A 239 -15.78 -17.31 0.61
C GLY A 239 -16.93 -18.04 -0.06
N VAL A 240 -17.75 -18.72 0.74
CA VAL A 240 -18.90 -19.50 0.27
C VAL A 240 -20.17 -18.99 0.93
N PHE A 241 -21.21 -18.79 0.13
CA PHE A 241 -22.56 -18.56 0.61
C PHE A 241 -23.35 -19.85 0.53
N ASP A 242 -24.08 -20.13 1.61
CA ASP A 242 -25.04 -21.21 1.71
C ASP A 242 -26.42 -20.61 2.02
N PHE A 243 -27.32 -20.69 1.04
CA PHE A 243 -28.70 -20.23 1.11
C PHE A 243 -29.69 -21.36 1.40
N SER A 244 -29.22 -22.61 1.50
CA SER A 244 -30.10 -23.79 1.70
C SER A 244 -30.96 -23.71 2.97
N GLU A 245 -30.42 -23.09 4.02
CA GLU A 245 -31.12 -22.86 5.30
C GLU A 245 -31.74 -21.45 5.39
N GLY A 246 -31.84 -20.73 4.27
CA GLY A 246 -32.39 -19.37 4.20
C GLY A 246 -33.92 -19.38 4.14
N THR A 247 -34.58 -18.67 5.04
CA THR A 247 -36.03 -18.47 5.03
C THR A 247 -36.46 -17.29 4.15
N VAL A 248 -35.54 -16.34 3.92
CA VAL A 248 -35.78 -15.14 3.11
C VAL A 248 -35.09 -15.30 1.75
N PRO A 249 -35.83 -15.28 0.62
CA PRO A 249 -35.24 -15.41 -0.70
C PRO A 249 -34.29 -14.24 -1.01
N CYS A 250 -33.03 -14.56 -1.28
CA CYS A 250 -32.06 -13.60 -1.78
C CYS A 250 -32.05 -13.63 -3.31
N VAL A 251 -32.18 -12.46 -3.93
CA VAL A 251 -32.25 -12.30 -5.39
C VAL A 251 -30.85 -12.05 -5.93
N GLN A 252 -30.14 -11.15 -5.26
CA GLN A 252 -28.81 -10.71 -5.65
C GLN A 252 -28.00 -10.42 -4.38
N PHE A 253 -26.71 -10.70 -4.44
CA PHE A 253 -25.76 -10.16 -3.47
C PHE A 253 -24.59 -9.50 -4.21
N SER A 254 -23.91 -8.60 -3.50
CA SER A 254 -22.63 -8.08 -3.93
C SER A 254 -21.68 -7.93 -2.76
N VAL A 255 -20.39 -8.14 -3.03
CA VAL A 255 -19.31 -8.07 -2.06
C VAL A 255 -18.25 -7.13 -2.60
N THR A 256 -17.97 -6.06 -1.86
CA THR A 256 -16.99 -5.05 -2.25
C THR A 256 -15.85 -5.01 -1.24
N LEU A 257 -14.62 -5.13 -1.73
CA LEU A 257 -13.44 -4.89 -0.91
C LEU A 257 -13.27 -3.38 -0.71
N GLN A 258 -13.32 -2.93 0.54
CA GLN A 258 -13.20 -1.52 0.91
C GLN A 258 -12.08 -1.29 1.92
N SER A 259 -11.38 -0.16 1.77
CA SER A 259 -10.54 0.39 2.83
C SER A 259 -11.29 1.51 3.56
N GLU A 260 -11.22 1.51 4.88
CA GLU A 260 -11.70 2.57 5.76
C GLU A 260 -10.50 3.39 6.27
N GLU A 261 -10.43 4.66 5.88
CA GLU A 261 -9.50 5.66 6.40
C GLU A 261 -10.17 6.41 7.55
N GLN A 262 -9.82 6.06 8.78
CA GLN A 262 -10.33 6.68 10.00
C GLN A 262 -9.36 7.75 10.48
N ILE A 263 -9.81 8.99 10.61
CA ILE A 263 -9.01 10.10 11.13
C ILE A 263 -9.03 10.06 12.66
N ALA A 264 -7.91 10.31 13.33
CA ALA A 264 -7.84 10.43 14.79
C ALA A 264 -8.72 11.60 15.30
N GLU A 265 -9.42 11.41 16.42
CA GLU A 265 -10.44 12.37 16.90
C GLU A 265 -9.88 13.78 17.11
N GLU A 266 -8.68 13.88 17.67
CA GLU A 266 -7.94 15.13 17.89
C GLU A 266 -7.56 15.88 16.59
N CYS A 267 -7.47 15.15 15.47
CA CYS A 267 -7.09 15.70 14.18
C CYS A 267 -8.32 16.01 13.29
N ARG A 268 -9.54 15.64 13.70
CA ARG A 268 -10.75 15.84 12.90
C ARG A 268 -11.18 17.30 12.90
N ARG A 269 -11.49 17.83 11.72
CA ARG A 269 -12.06 19.20 11.61
C ARG A 269 -13.55 19.26 11.97
N LYS A 270 -14.31 18.19 11.70
CA LYS A 270 -15.73 18.04 12.09
C LYS A 270 -16.02 16.59 12.49
N VAL A 271 -16.97 16.40 13.40
CA VAL A 271 -17.37 15.08 13.92
C VAL A 271 -17.85 14.13 12.80
N GLY A 272 -18.54 14.65 11.78
CA GLY A 272 -19.04 13.86 10.65
C GLY A 272 -18.01 13.42 9.59
N HIS A 273 -16.74 13.85 9.69
CA HIS A 273 -15.67 13.48 8.75
C HIS A 273 -14.71 12.41 9.30
N GLY A 274 -15.17 11.60 10.26
CA GLY A 274 -14.31 10.68 11.00
C GLY A 274 -13.77 9.50 10.22
N SER A 275 -14.50 8.99 9.23
CA SER A 275 -14.08 7.87 8.37
C SER A 275 -14.35 8.19 6.90
N SER A 276 -13.46 7.73 6.02
CA SER A 276 -13.63 7.77 4.57
C SER A 276 -13.47 6.36 3.99
N TYR A 277 -14.26 6.02 2.97
CA TYR A 277 -14.26 4.69 2.38
C TYR A 277 -13.81 4.75 0.92
N THR A 278 -12.96 3.81 0.53
CA THR A 278 -12.51 3.63 -0.85
C THR A 278 -12.74 2.18 -1.26
N SER A 279 -13.52 1.99 -2.33
CA SER A 279 -13.83 0.68 -2.92
C SER A 279 -12.78 0.29 -3.95
N TYR A 280 -12.37 -0.98 -3.96
CA TYR A 280 -11.35 -1.51 -4.87
C TYR A 280 -11.93 -2.47 -5.91
N VAL A 281 -12.53 -3.55 -5.46
CA VAL A 281 -13.07 -4.61 -6.32
C VAL A 281 -14.46 -4.98 -5.81
N LYS A 282 -15.42 -5.15 -6.73
CA LYS A 282 -16.79 -5.58 -6.44
C LYS A 282 -17.08 -6.88 -7.19
N HIS A 283 -17.47 -7.91 -6.45
CA HIS A 283 -18.04 -9.14 -6.97
C HIS A 283 -19.56 -9.10 -6.78
N GLN A 284 -20.34 -9.55 -7.76
CA GLN A 284 -21.80 -9.57 -7.66
C GLN A 284 -22.34 -10.76 -8.43
N ASP A 285 -23.37 -11.41 -7.87
CA ASP A 285 -24.08 -12.51 -8.53
C ASP A 285 -25.58 -12.45 -8.23
N MET A 286 -26.36 -12.98 -9.16
CA MET A 286 -27.76 -13.31 -8.96
C MET A 286 -27.83 -14.69 -8.29
N CYS A 287 -28.59 -14.82 -7.21
CA CYS A 287 -28.61 -16.00 -6.34
C CYS A 287 -30.01 -16.55 -6.08
N LEU A 288 -31.01 -16.08 -6.85
CA LEU A 288 -32.37 -16.60 -6.74
C LEU A 288 -32.40 -18.12 -7.02
N HIS A 289 -33.01 -18.90 -6.12
CA HIS A 289 -33.05 -20.37 -6.14
C HIS A 289 -31.68 -21.07 -6.13
N THR A 290 -30.61 -20.36 -5.81
CA THR A 290 -29.27 -20.95 -5.70
C THR A 290 -29.04 -21.44 -4.28
N GLU A 291 -28.76 -22.72 -4.08
CA GLU A 291 -28.47 -23.26 -2.75
C GLU A 291 -27.09 -22.83 -2.23
N LYS A 292 -26.07 -22.85 -3.10
CA LYS A 292 -24.69 -22.52 -2.74
C LYS A 292 -24.00 -21.77 -3.86
N THR A 293 -23.22 -20.78 -3.50
CA THR A 293 -22.33 -20.05 -4.43
C THR A 293 -21.07 -19.61 -3.72
N HIS A 294 -20.10 -19.10 -4.47
CA HIS A 294 -18.84 -18.64 -3.93
C HIS A 294 -18.51 -17.23 -4.41
N ILE A 295 -17.61 -16.57 -3.71
CA ILE A 295 -17.03 -15.29 -4.11
C ILE A 295 -15.55 -15.45 -4.34
N ASN A 296 -15.00 -14.68 -5.27
CA ASN A 296 -13.57 -14.44 -5.37
C ASN A 296 -13.32 -12.93 -5.51
N VAL A 297 -12.74 -12.33 -4.47
CA VAL A 297 -12.41 -10.90 -4.44
C VAL A 297 -10.89 -10.72 -4.37
N PRO A 298 -10.20 -10.41 -5.49
CA PRO A 298 -8.75 -10.25 -5.54
C PRO A 298 -8.29 -8.97 -4.82
N ILE A 299 -7.24 -9.08 -4.00
CA ILE A 299 -6.62 -7.95 -3.30
C ILE A 299 -5.53 -7.33 -4.17
N PRO A 300 -5.63 -6.04 -4.58
CA PRO A 300 -4.63 -5.43 -5.45
C PRO A 300 -3.24 -5.32 -4.81
N LEU A 301 -2.17 -5.68 -5.56
CA LEU A 301 -0.78 -5.47 -5.15
C LEU A 301 -0.40 -3.98 -4.97
N SER A 302 -1.11 -3.10 -5.69
CA SER A 302 -0.95 -1.64 -5.60
C SER A 302 -1.61 -1.03 -4.36
N ALA A 303 -2.49 -1.75 -3.66
CA ALA A 303 -3.19 -1.25 -2.49
C ALA A 303 -2.27 -1.17 -1.27
N THR A 304 -2.58 -0.28 -0.32
CA THR A 304 -1.78 -0.10 0.90
C THR A 304 -2.34 -1.00 2.02
N PRO A 305 -1.52 -1.82 2.68
CA PRO A 305 -1.97 -2.66 3.80
C PRO A 305 -2.53 -1.82 4.96
N GLY A 306 -3.18 -2.48 5.91
CA GLY A 306 -3.65 -1.79 7.11
C GLY A 306 -2.48 -1.19 7.91
N PHE A 307 -2.65 0.04 8.38
CA PHE A 307 -1.65 0.75 9.18
C PHE A 307 -2.31 1.72 10.16
N MET A 308 -1.53 2.20 11.13
CA MET A 308 -1.95 3.23 12.05
C MET A 308 -0.82 4.25 12.22
N THR A 309 -1.18 5.54 12.14
CA THR A 309 -0.35 6.66 12.54
C THR A 309 -1.13 7.50 13.55
N GLU A 310 -0.49 8.53 14.10
CA GLU A 310 -1.13 9.49 15.01
C GLU A 310 -2.28 10.27 14.36
N ILE A 311 -2.33 10.33 13.02
CA ILE A 311 -3.33 11.15 12.30
C ILE A 311 -4.44 10.29 11.71
N VAL A 312 -4.10 9.11 11.15
CA VAL A 312 -5.08 8.23 10.51
C VAL A 312 -4.80 6.76 10.80
N CYS A 313 -5.86 5.95 10.77
CA CYS A 313 -5.79 4.50 10.74
C CYS A 313 -6.48 3.99 9.47
N LEU A 314 -5.78 3.14 8.70
CA LEU A 314 -6.34 2.46 7.55
C LEU A 314 -6.73 1.04 7.93
N ARG A 315 -8.01 0.71 7.79
CA ARG A 315 -8.58 -0.63 8.04
C ARG A 315 -9.20 -1.18 6.77
N TRP A 316 -9.43 -2.49 6.74
CA TRP A 316 -10.02 -3.18 5.58
C TRP A 316 -11.30 -3.91 5.99
N ARG A 317 -12.29 -3.89 5.10
CA ARG A 317 -13.56 -4.59 5.28
C ARG A 317 -14.10 -5.15 3.96
N LEU A 318 -14.86 -6.24 4.06
CA LEU A 318 -15.76 -6.69 3.01
C LEU A 318 -17.12 -6.07 3.28
N HIS A 319 -17.60 -5.28 2.31
CA HIS A 319 -18.90 -4.64 2.34
C HIS A 319 -19.88 -5.48 1.52
N PHE A 320 -20.87 -6.05 2.18
CA PHE A 320 -21.89 -6.88 1.57
C PHE A 320 -23.17 -6.09 1.40
N GLU A 321 -23.76 -6.15 0.21
CA GLU A 321 -25.10 -5.64 -0.09
C GLU A 321 -25.94 -6.82 -0.57
N PHE A 322 -27.07 -7.07 0.07
CA PHE A 322 -28.02 -8.12 -0.33
C PHE A 322 -29.33 -7.49 -0.76
N VAL A 323 -29.89 -8.00 -1.85
CA VAL A 323 -31.24 -7.69 -2.31
C VAL A 323 -32.11 -8.90 -2.01
N THR A 324 -33.02 -8.76 -1.06
CA THR A 324 -33.94 -9.82 -0.62
C THR A 324 -35.35 -9.54 -1.09
N SER A 325 -36.10 -10.58 -1.43
CA SER A 325 -37.51 -10.40 -1.78
C SER A 325 -38.37 -10.24 -0.53
N CYS A 326 -39.32 -9.32 -0.61
CA CYS A 326 -40.28 -9.07 0.45
C CYS A 326 -41.43 -10.07 0.48
N ASP A 327 -41.74 -10.67 -0.68
CA ASP A 327 -42.89 -11.52 -0.93
C ASP A 327 -42.40 -12.94 -1.29
N PRO A 328 -43.18 -13.98 -1.01
CA PRO A 328 -42.83 -15.33 -1.44
C PRO A 328 -42.76 -15.39 -2.97
N ILE A 329 -41.65 -15.92 -3.49
CA ILE A 329 -41.44 -16.05 -4.93
C ILE A 329 -42.19 -17.31 -5.37
N THR A 330 -43.20 -17.13 -6.22
CA THR A 330 -44.00 -18.24 -6.74
C THR A 330 -43.11 -19.19 -7.54
N GLU A 331 -42.95 -20.41 -7.07
CA GLU A 331 -42.39 -21.50 -7.87
C GLU A 331 -43.36 -21.78 -9.02
N GLN A 332 -42.92 -21.61 -10.27
CA GLN A 332 -43.73 -22.05 -11.40
C GLN A 332 -43.83 -23.58 -11.34
N GLY A 333 -45.06 -24.09 -11.34
CA GLY A 333 -45.33 -25.52 -11.26
C GLY A 333 -44.58 -26.28 -12.35
N ARG A 334 -43.92 -27.38 -11.95
CA ARG A 334 -43.33 -28.33 -12.89
C ARG A 334 -44.42 -28.81 -13.84
N PRO A 335 -44.23 -28.77 -15.17
CA PRO A 335 -45.25 -29.23 -16.10
C PRO A 335 -45.57 -30.71 -15.84
N ASP A 336 -46.86 -31.05 -15.72
CA ASP A 336 -47.34 -32.41 -15.45
C ASP A 336 -47.00 -33.41 -16.56
N LYS A 337 -46.61 -32.92 -17.74
CA LYS A 337 -46.30 -33.73 -18.92
C LYS A 337 -44.82 -33.62 -19.32
N PRO A 338 -44.13 -34.74 -19.56
CA PRO A 338 -42.71 -34.75 -19.93
C PRO A 338 -42.42 -34.20 -21.34
N SER A 339 -43.45 -33.83 -22.12
CA SER A 339 -43.32 -33.26 -23.47
C SER A 339 -43.25 -31.73 -23.51
N ASP A 340 -43.59 -31.04 -22.42
CA ASP A 340 -43.61 -29.58 -22.37
C ASP A 340 -42.34 -29.08 -21.67
N SER A 341 -41.44 -28.44 -22.43
CA SER A 341 -40.36 -27.66 -21.86
C SER A 341 -40.93 -26.35 -21.32
N ALA A 342 -41.16 -26.27 -20.00
CA ALA A 342 -41.47 -25.00 -19.36
C ALA A 342 -40.16 -24.21 -19.17
N GLU A 343 -39.98 -23.15 -19.95
CA GLU A 343 -38.94 -22.16 -19.68
C GLU A 343 -39.39 -21.33 -18.47
N TRP A 344 -38.58 -21.31 -17.41
CA TRP A 344 -38.86 -20.48 -16.25
C TRP A 344 -38.57 -19.02 -16.60
N PHE A 345 -39.57 -18.16 -16.40
CA PHE A 345 -39.41 -16.72 -16.49
C PHE A 345 -39.49 -16.12 -15.09
N GLY A 346 -38.50 -15.30 -14.73
CA GLY A 346 -38.54 -14.54 -13.49
C GLY A 346 -39.71 -13.55 -13.45
N PRO A 347 -40.21 -13.21 -12.26
CA PRO A 347 -41.30 -12.24 -12.12
C PRO A 347 -40.90 -10.89 -12.72
N ALA A 348 -41.80 -10.27 -13.49
CA ALA A 348 -41.54 -8.99 -14.16
C ALA A 348 -41.29 -7.85 -13.17
N ASN A 349 -41.91 -7.91 -11.99
CA ASN A 349 -41.71 -6.99 -10.88
C ASN A 349 -41.55 -7.79 -9.60
N LEU A 350 -40.59 -7.41 -8.77
CA LEU A 350 -40.35 -8.02 -7.48
C LEU A 350 -40.23 -6.93 -6.42
N ASN A 351 -40.99 -7.07 -5.34
CA ASN A 351 -40.84 -6.21 -4.17
C ASN A 351 -39.56 -6.62 -3.43
N VAL A 352 -38.61 -5.71 -3.32
CA VAL A 352 -37.27 -6.00 -2.78
C VAL A 352 -36.89 -5.05 -1.65
N GLU A 353 -36.12 -5.57 -0.72
CA GLU A 353 -35.45 -4.84 0.35
C GLU A 353 -33.94 -5.01 0.21
N THR A 354 -33.18 -3.95 0.49
CA THR A 354 -31.71 -4.02 0.52
C THR A 354 -31.21 -4.02 1.95
N MET A 355 -30.30 -4.93 2.27
CA MET A 355 -29.61 -4.96 3.55
C MET A 355 -28.10 -4.94 3.36
N ILE A 356 -27.40 -4.39 4.35
CA ILE A 356 -25.95 -4.23 4.35
C ILE A 356 -25.36 -5.02 5.51
N TRP A 357 -24.22 -5.66 5.26
CA TRP A 357 -23.40 -6.27 6.29
C TRP A 357 -21.93 -5.98 6.03
N ASP A 358 -21.18 -5.63 7.07
CA ASP A 358 -19.76 -5.31 6.96
C ASP A 358 -18.94 -6.31 7.78
N LEU A 359 -17.93 -6.92 7.15
CA LEU A 359 -17.01 -7.85 7.82
C LEU A 359 -15.58 -7.29 7.81
N PRO A 360 -15.00 -6.94 8.96
CA PRO A 360 -13.60 -6.49 9.02
C PRO A 360 -12.64 -7.63 8.69
N ILE A 361 -11.59 -7.31 7.93
CA ILE A 361 -10.51 -8.23 7.59
C ILE A 361 -9.15 -7.55 7.80
N LYS A 362 -8.08 -8.35 7.93
CA LYS A 362 -6.71 -7.83 8.03
C LYS A 362 -5.98 -8.08 6.72
N ILE A 363 -5.40 -7.03 6.16
CA ILE A 363 -4.55 -7.11 4.97
C ILE A 363 -3.15 -6.64 5.33
N TYR A 364 -2.19 -7.52 5.07
CA TYR A 364 -0.77 -7.36 5.35
C TYR A 364 0.03 -7.11 4.07
N PRO A 365 1.23 -6.50 4.18
CA PRO A 365 2.12 -6.36 3.04
C PRO A 365 2.53 -7.71 2.45
N THR A 366 3.02 -7.66 1.21
CA THR A 366 3.67 -8.77 0.52
C THR A 366 5.16 -8.46 0.34
N ASN A 367 5.91 -9.36 -0.29
CA ASN A 367 7.30 -9.11 -0.62
C ASN A 367 7.39 -7.84 -1.49
N PRO A 368 8.23 -6.84 -1.13
CA PRO A 368 8.37 -5.62 -1.91
C PRO A 368 8.75 -5.87 -3.38
N LEU A 369 9.46 -6.96 -3.69
CA LEU A 369 9.78 -7.35 -5.07
C LEU A 369 8.53 -7.69 -5.88
N HIS A 370 7.55 -8.39 -5.28
CA HIS A 370 6.26 -8.66 -5.92
C HIS A 370 5.43 -7.39 -6.05
N ALA A 371 5.42 -6.52 -5.03
CA ALA A 371 4.72 -5.24 -5.13
C ALA A 371 5.32 -4.34 -6.21
N CYS A 372 6.63 -4.42 -6.43
CA CYS A 372 7.34 -3.65 -7.46
C CYS A 372 6.95 -4.04 -8.89
N SER A 373 6.45 -5.24 -9.17
CA SER A 373 6.05 -5.62 -10.53
C SER A 373 4.84 -4.84 -11.05
N THR A 374 4.05 -4.26 -10.15
CA THR A 374 2.83 -3.50 -10.47
C THR A 374 2.98 -1.99 -10.34
N THR A 375 4.16 -1.51 -9.93
CA THR A 375 4.40 -0.09 -9.71
C THR A 375 4.63 0.65 -11.04
N GLN A 376 4.08 1.85 -11.16
CA GLN A 376 4.38 2.76 -12.27
C GLN A 376 5.55 3.73 -11.95
N LEU A 377 6.14 3.59 -10.76
CA LEU A 377 7.24 4.46 -10.33
C LEU A 377 8.53 4.12 -11.09
N LYS A 378 9.09 5.12 -11.77
CA LYS A 378 10.38 5.00 -12.43
C LYS A 378 11.48 4.79 -11.39
N THR A 379 12.32 3.79 -11.62
CA THR A 379 13.49 3.47 -10.78
C THR A 379 14.72 4.29 -11.19
N ASN A 380 14.68 4.94 -12.35
CA ASN A 380 15.71 5.84 -12.84
C ASN A 380 15.15 7.24 -13.14
N ALA A 381 15.97 8.25 -12.93
CA ALA A 381 15.71 9.60 -13.37
C ALA A 381 17.04 10.32 -13.61
N SER A 382 17.04 11.31 -14.50
CA SER A 382 18.17 12.20 -14.70
C SER A 382 17.73 13.66 -14.75
N ILE A 383 18.68 14.53 -14.42
CA ILE A 383 18.56 15.98 -14.50
C ILE A 383 19.85 16.54 -15.08
N THR A 384 19.72 17.56 -15.93
CA THR A 384 20.86 18.29 -16.47
C THR A 384 21.11 19.54 -15.64
N LEU A 385 22.35 19.70 -15.18
CA LEU A 385 22.85 20.86 -14.47
C LEU A 385 23.17 22.01 -15.43
#